data_AF-A0A316A284-F1
#
_entry.id   AF-A0A316A284-F1
#
_cell.length_a   1.000
_cell.length_b   1.000
_cell.length_c   1.000
_cell.angle_alpha   90.00
_cell.angle_beta   90.00
_cell.angle_gamma   90.00
#
_symmetry.space_group_name_H-M   'P 1'
#
loop_
_entity.id
_entity.type
_entity.pdbx_description
1 polymer ?
#
loop_
_entity_poly.entity_id
_entity_poly.type
_entity_poly.pdbx_seq_one_letter_code
_entity_poly.pdbx_strand_id
1 'polypeptide(L)'
;MIYLGIDIAKLNHVASATDSDGQVLIHNLCFTNDHKGFQKLLNSIGAFDKEHFLIGIESTAHYGENLICFLFNRGFQICLINPIQTATL
;
A
#
# COMPACT_ATOMS: atom_id res chain seq x y z
N MET A 1 -2.00 15.55 -2.68
CA MET A 1 -2.37 14.21 -2.15
C MET A 1 -1.26 13.24 -2.51
N ILE A 2 -1.03 12.22 -1.68
CA ILE A 2 -0.08 11.15 -1.95
C ILE A 2 -0.87 9.85 -2.13
N TYR A 3 -0.51 9.09 -3.15
CA TYR A 3 -1.10 7.81 -3.49
C TYR A 3 -0.04 6.72 -3.35
N LEU A 4 -0.31 5.71 -2.54
CA LEU A 4 0.53 4.53 -2.40
C LEU A 4 -0.16 3.34 -3.04
N GLY A 5 0.38 2.83 -4.14
CA GLY A 5 -0.03 1.55 -4.72
C GLY A 5 0.75 0.40 -4.11
N ILE A 6 0.07 -0.67 -3.72
CA ILE A 6 0.69 -1.90 -3.21
C ILE A 6 0.24 -3.10 -4.05
N ASP A 7 1.22 -3.74 -4.68
CA ASP A 7 1.06 -5.05 -5.32
C ASP A 7 1.24 -6.16 -4.26
N ILE A 8 0.23 -7.02 -4.15
CA ILE A 8 0.11 -8.04 -3.11
C ILE A 8 0.48 -9.42 -3.67
N ALA A 9 1.59 -9.98 -3.16
CA ALA A 9 1.93 -11.39 -3.31
C ALA A 9 1.98 -12.14 -1.97
N LYS A 10 2.09 -13.47 -2.05
CA LYS A 10 2.06 -14.37 -0.88
C LYS A 10 3.15 -14.06 0.16
N LEU A 11 4.39 -13.83 -0.30
CA LEU A 11 5.57 -13.71 0.56
C LEU A 11 6.11 -12.29 0.64
N ASN A 12 6.11 -11.58 -0.48
CA ASN A 12 6.63 -10.22 -0.57
C ASN A 12 5.63 -9.35 -1.31
N HIS A 13 5.44 -8.14 -0.81
CA HIS A 13 4.67 -7.09 -1.42
C HIS A 13 5.63 -6.06 -2.02
N VAL A 14 5.16 -5.30 -3.00
CA VAL A 14 5.89 -4.17 -3.57
C VAL A 14 5.01 -2.94 -3.49
N ALA A 15 5.55 -1.84 -2.97
CA ALA A 15 4.85 -0.57 -2.87
C ALA A 15 5.57 0.55 -3.61
N SER A 16 4.79 1.40 -4.25
CA SER A 16 5.26 2.63 -4.90
C SER A 16 4.32 3.78 -4.56
N ALA A 17 4.88 4.96 -4.32
CA ALA A 17 4.11 6.15 -3.96
C ALA A 17 4.39 7.30 -4.92
N THR A 18 3.34 8.03 -5.29
CA THR A 18 3.43 9.26 -6.07
C THR A 18 2.60 10.36 -5.44
N ASP A 19 3.00 11.62 -5.62
CA ASP A 19 2.14 12.74 -5.31
C ASP A 19 1.12 13.02 -6.45
N SER A 20 0.31 14.06 -6.27
CA SER A 20 -0.69 14.51 -7.25
C SER A 20 -0.09 15.11 -8.52
N ASP A 21 1.19 15.50 -8.49
CA ASP A 21 1.91 16.03 -9.65
C ASP A 21 2.65 14.92 -10.43
N GLY A 22 2.52 13.67 -9.98
CA GLY A 22 3.17 12.50 -10.58
C GLY A 22 4.62 12.32 -10.16
N GLN A 23 5.12 13.07 -9.18
CA GLN A 23 6.46 12.86 -8.65
C GLN A 23 6.49 11.56 -7.84
N VAL A 24 7.47 10.71 -8.12
CA VAL A 24 7.70 9.46 -7.39
C VAL A 24 8.36 9.76 -6.05
N LEU A 25 7.68 9.44 -4.96
CA LEU A 25 8.15 9.60 -3.58
C LEU A 25 8.76 8.31 -3.02
N ILE A 26 8.18 7.16 -3.40
CA ILE A 26 8.68 5.83 -3.06
C ILE A 26 8.68 5.00 -4.34
N HIS A 27 9.81 4.38 -4.64
CA HIS A 27 9.96 3.55 -5.83
C HIS A 27 10.28 2.10 -5.44
N ASN A 28 9.40 1.16 -5.79
CA ASN A 28 9.61 -0.29 -5.67
C ASN A 28 10.08 -0.75 -4.28
N LEU A 29 9.43 -0.27 -3.22
CA LEU A 29 9.69 -0.72 -1.87
C LEU A 29 9.18 -2.16 -1.69
N CYS A 30 10.10 -3.12 -1.70
CA CYS A 30 9.79 -4.52 -1.41
C CYS A 30 9.80 -4.82 0.09
N PHE A 31 8.78 -5.50 0.60
CA PHE A 31 8.65 -5.89 2.01
C PHE A 31 7.93 -7.23 2.18
N THR A 32 8.21 -7.94 3.27
CA THR A 32 7.66 -9.27 3.55
C THR A 32 6.22 -9.21 4.08
N ASN A 33 5.44 -10.26 3.83
CA ASN A 33 4.09 -10.45 4.39
C ASN A 33 4.16 -10.93 5.86
N ASP A 34 4.83 -10.15 6.70
CA ASP A 34 4.96 -10.38 8.13
C ASP A 34 5.11 -9.05 8.88
N HIS A 35 5.15 -9.11 10.20
CA HIS A 35 5.27 -7.91 11.03
C HIS A 35 6.52 -7.08 10.68
N LYS A 36 7.65 -7.72 10.36
CA LYS A 36 8.90 -7.03 10.05
C LYS A 36 8.77 -6.24 8.75
N GLY A 37 8.17 -6.84 7.72
CA GLY A 37 7.89 -6.17 6.46
C GLY A 37 6.90 -5.03 6.62
N PHE A 38 5.86 -5.21 7.43
CA PHE A 38 4.88 -4.15 7.69
C PHE A 38 5.50 -2.96 8.44
N GLN A 39 6.41 -3.20 9.39
CA GLN A 39 7.18 -2.13 10.04
C GLN A 39 8.09 -1.41 9.04
N LYS A 40 8.71 -2.15 8.10
CA LYS A 40 9.51 -1.54 7.03
C LYS A 40 8.66 -0.57 6.19
N LEU A 41 7.45 -0.98 5.79
CA LEU A 41 6.51 -0.10 5.09
C LEU A 41 6.16 1.13 5.95
N LEU A 42 5.77 0.91 7.21
CA LEU A 42 5.36 1.97 8.13
C LEU A 42 6.44 3.03 8.32
N ASN A 43 7.71 2.62 8.45
CA ASN A 43 8.83 3.53 8.57
C ASN A 43 9.05 4.37 7.31
N SER A 44 8.77 3.81 6.13
CA SER A 44 8.87 4.54 4.87
C SER A 44 7.76 5.57 4.67
N ILE A 45 6.57 5.34 5.23
CA ILE A 45 5.40 6.22 5.05
C ILE A 45 5.07 7.08 6.28
N GLY A 46 5.75 6.86 7.41
CA GLY A 46 5.41 7.47 8.70
C GLY A 46 5.61 8.99 8.77
N ALA A 47 6.35 9.57 7.83
CA ALA A 47 6.54 11.02 7.73
C ALA A 47 5.42 11.74 6.96
N PHE A 48 4.56 10.99 6.24
CA PHE A 48 3.48 11.58 5.46
C PHE A 48 2.25 11.85 6.32
N ASP A 49 1.54 12.93 5.96
CA ASP A 49 0.27 13.26 6.58
C ASP A 49 -0.83 12.28 6.14
N LYS A 50 -1.45 11.62 7.12
CA LYS A 50 -2.48 10.61 6.88
C LYS A 50 -3.75 11.17 6.26
N GLU A 51 -4.09 12.44 6.52
CA GLU A 51 -5.29 13.06 5.94
C GLU A 51 -5.18 13.27 4.42
N HIS A 52 -3.95 13.29 3.91
CA HIS A 52 -3.64 13.50 2.50
C HIS A 52 -2.96 12.29 1.85
N PHE A 53 -3.11 11.09 2.43
CA PHE A 53 -2.44 9.86 2.01
C PHE A 53 -3.44 8.72 1.82
N LEU A 54 -3.59 8.25 0.57
CA LEU A 54 -4.47 7.15 0.21
C LEU A 54 -3.68 5.92 -0.21
N ILE A 55 -4.00 4.77 0.38
CA ILE A 55 -3.36 3.49 0.06
C ILE A 55 -4.28 2.68 -0.86
N GLY A 56 -3.87 2.44 -2.10
CA GLY A 56 -4.50 1.51 -3.02
C GLY A 56 -3.89 0.11 -2.90
N ILE A 57 -4.72 -0.89 -2.63
CA ILE A 57 -4.29 -2.29 -2.53
C ILE A 57 -5.07 -3.10 -3.55
N GLU A 58 -4.36 -3.78 -4.47
CA GLU A 58 -4.99 -4.73 -5.37
C GLU A 58 -5.41 -6.00 -4.61
N SER A 59 -6.68 -6.37 -4.73
CA SER A 59 -7.25 -7.50 -3.99
C SER A 59 -6.78 -8.85 -4.53
N THR A 60 -5.60 -9.31 -4.12
CA THR A 60 -5.07 -10.64 -4.48
C THR A 60 -5.36 -11.69 -3.41
N ALA A 61 -6.50 -12.38 -3.53
CA ALA A 61 -6.97 -13.39 -2.59
C ALA A 61 -6.91 -12.88 -1.13
N HIS A 62 -6.52 -13.73 -0.17
CA HIS A 62 -6.46 -13.38 1.25
C HIS A 62 -5.08 -12.84 1.71
N TYR A 63 -4.09 -12.76 0.82
CA TYR A 63 -2.71 -12.44 1.22
C TYR A 63 -2.53 -11.01 1.72
N GLY A 64 -3.43 -10.09 1.32
CA GLY A 64 -3.42 -8.68 1.73
C GLY A 64 -4.15 -8.40 3.05
N GLU A 65 -4.97 -9.31 3.57
CA GLU A 65 -5.84 -9.04 4.72
C GLU A 65 -5.05 -8.64 5.98
N ASN A 66 -3.94 -9.32 6.26
CA ASN A 66 -3.08 -8.99 7.40
C ASN A 66 -2.52 -7.56 7.30
N LEU A 67 -2.10 -7.15 6.11
CA LEU A 67 -1.59 -5.81 5.85
C LEU A 67 -2.70 -4.76 5.98
N ILE A 68 -3.88 -5.05 5.42
CA ILE A 68 -5.06 -4.17 5.50
C ILE A 68 -5.43 -3.94 6.97
N CYS A 69 -5.58 -5.00 7.76
CA CYS A 69 -5.87 -4.90 9.19
C CYS A 69 -4.79 -4.10 9.94
N PHE A 70 -3.50 -4.34 9.63
CA PHE A 70 -2.38 -3.64 10.25
C PHE A 70 -2.39 -2.12 10.00
N LEU A 71 -2.69 -1.70 8.77
CA LEU A 71 -2.74 -0.31 8.35
C LEU A 71 -4.04 0.37 8.81
N PHE A 72 -5.18 -0.30 8.68
CA PHE A 72 -6.49 0.24 9.08
C PHE A 72 -6.52 0.55 10.58
N ASN A 73 -6.01 -0.36 11.42
CA ASN A 73 -5.92 -0.15 12.87
C ASN A 73 -4.97 1.00 13.27
N ARG A 74 -4.18 1.55 12.35
CA ARG A 74 -3.30 2.72 12.54
C ARG A 74 -3.88 4.01 11.97
N GLY A 75 -5.10 3.98 11.47
CA GLY A 75 -5.82 5.15 10.95
C GLY A 75 -5.40 5.56 9.54
N PHE A 76 -4.83 4.64 8.74
CA PHE A 76 -4.60 4.92 7.32
C PHE A 76 -5.89 4.75 6.51
N GLN A 77 -6.08 5.60 5.50
CA GLN A 77 -7.13 5.44 4.52
C GLN A 77 -6.72 4.40 3.47
N ILE A 78 -7.55 3.38 3.28
CA ILE A 78 -7.27 2.25 2.38
C ILE A 78 -8.40 2.13 1.38
N CYS A 79 -8.05 1.98 0.11
CA CYS A 79 -8.92 1.64 -0.99
C CYS A 79 -8.55 0.24 -1.50
N LEU A 80 -9.52 -0.68 -1.47
CA LEU A 80 -9.40 -1.99 -2.09
C LEU A 80 -9.77 -1.88 -3.56
N ILE A 81 -8.84 -2.25 -4.43
CA ILE A 81 -9.02 -2.24 -5.87
C ILE A 81 -9.44 -3.64 -6.31
N ASN A 82 -10.57 -3.74 -7.00
CA ASN A 82 -11.03 -5.00 -7.57
C ASN A 82 -10.21 -5.30 -8.85
N PRO A 83 -9.46 -6.42 -8.91
CA PRO A 83 -8.63 -6.77 -10.07
C PRO A 83 -9.42 -6.84 -11.38
N ILE A 84 -10.71 -7.19 -11.33
CA ILE A 84 -11.59 -7.24 -12.50
C ILE A 84 -11.74 -5.85 -13.12
N GLN A 85 -11.75 -4.79 -12.30
CA GLN A 85 -11.87 -3.41 -12.77
C GLN A 85 -10.55 -2.89 -13.35
N THR A 86 -9.41 -3.31 -12.80
CA THR A 86 -8.08 -2.93 -13.31
C THR A 86 -7.78 -3.59 -14.67
N ALA A 87 -8.28 -4.80 -14.93
CA ALA A 87 -8.03 -5.53 -16.19
C ALA A 87 -8.65 -4.90 -17.44
N THR A 88 -9.57 -3.94 -17.27
CA THR A 88 -10.29 -3.24 -18.35
C THR A 88 -9.79 -1.81 -18.63
N LEU A 89 -8.79 -1.34 -17.88
CA LEU A 89 -8.12 -0.04 -18.04
C LEU A 89 -6.82 -0.19 -18.84
#